data_AF-A0A957CEF4-F1
#
_entry.id   AF-A0A957CEF4-F1
#
_cell.length_a   1.000
_cell.length_b   1.000
_cell.length_c   1.000
_cell.angle_alpha   90.00
_cell.angle_beta   90.00
_cell.angle_gamma   90.00
#
_symmetry.space_group_name_H-M   'P 1'
#
loop_
_entity.id
_entity.type
_entity.pdbx_description
1 polymer ?
#
loop_
_entity_poly.entity_id
_entity_poly.type
_entity_poly.pdbx_seq_one_letter_code
_entity_poly.pdbx_strand_id
1 'polypeptide(L)'
;TMSYKSFFKLAEMMRQPNKKLILIHSVGRCGSTLLSNVFNNQPDLLSLSEPDAFTELMMQRELNGRNDDEIVRLIDAIIQVQCRPTNQLDPAAYVIKFRSFSAVMIDLLYKAAPYAKHIFLYRNAEDQSRSIARAFKAVETGSQALDPANLEVRLKFMPLLSQYADRASQGTLSGVEMNMLGWLSGIQKYLEQHAAGTPMIALRYEEMISQQEAVVRALYDYCDLPTTPERLALGVKAFERDSQQGSSLARTNLKQDKQNQLTDEHLQEIHQLLADHPTIKTADFIVPGTIQPN
;
A
#
# COMPACT_ATOMS: atom_id res chain seq x y z
N THR A 1 -5.51 17.29 -24.78
CA THR A 1 -4.45 17.15 -23.74
C THR A 1 -4.27 18.48 -23.04
N MET A 2 -4.06 18.48 -21.72
CA MET A 2 -3.84 19.68 -20.90
C MET A 2 -2.33 19.94 -20.75
N SER A 3 -1.88 21.20 -20.77
CA SER A 3 -0.46 21.52 -20.51
C SER A 3 -0.09 21.39 -19.03
N TYR A 4 1.19 21.14 -18.72
CA TYR A 4 1.68 21.11 -17.33
C TYR A 4 1.39 22.42 -16.59
N LYS A 5 1.60 23.56 -17.25
CA LYS A 5 1.31 24.88 -16.69
C LYS A 5 -0.18 25.03 -16.32
N SER A 6 -1.08 24.57 -17.19
CA SER A 6 -2.52 24.59 -16.94
C SER A 6 -2.90 23.65 -15.80
N PHE A 7 -2.29 22.46 -15.73
CA PHE A 7 -2.54 21.49 -14.68
C PHE A 7 -2.10 22.00 -13.30
N PHE A 8 -0.90 22.58 -13.18
CA PHE A 8 -0.45 23.19 -11.93
C PHE A 8 -1.31 24.38 -11.51
N LYS A 9 -1.77 25.20 -12.46
CA LYS A 9 -2.72 26.28 -12.17
C LYS A 9 -4.04 25.74 -11.63
N LEU A 10 -4.56 24.67 -12.23
CA LEU A 10 -5.77 24.01 -11.74
C LEU A 10 -5.56 23.47 -10.32
N ALA A 11 -4.46 22.77 -10.07
CA ALA A 11 -4.15 22.23 -8.75
C ALA A 11 -4.11 23.32 -7.68
N GLU A 12 -3.48 24.46 -7.97
CA GLU A 12 -3.44 25.58 -7.02
C GLU A 12 -4.84 26.15 -6.74
N MET A 13 -5.71 26.24 -7.75
CA MET A 13 -7.10 26.66 -7.56
C MET A 13 -7.92 25.67 -6.72
N MET A 14 -7.55 24.39 -6.71
CA MET A 14 -8.26 23.35 -5.95
C MET A 14 -7.72 23.17 -4.54
N ARG A 15 -6.58 23.77 -4.17
CA ARG A 15 -5.88 23.53 -2.92
C ARG A 15 -6.78 23.74 -1.70
N GLN A 16 -6.79 22.76 -0.78
CA GLN A 16 -7.60 22.76 0.43
C GLN A 16 -6.73 22.72 1.70
N PRO A 17 -6.05 23.82 2.08
CA PRO A 17 -5.03 23.80 3.13
C PRO A 17 -5.58 23.47 4.54
N ASN A 18 -6.88 23.60 4.74
CA ASN A 18 -7.53 23.35 6.04
C ASN A 18 -8.11 21.93 6.18
N LYS A 19 -8.04 21.11 5.13
CA LYS A 19 -8.59 19.75 5.13
C LYS A 19 -7.49 18.76 5.51
N LYS A 20 -7.83 17.78 6.35
CA LYS A 20 -6.89 16.73 6.75
C LYS A 20 -6.64 15.78 5.57
N LEU A 21 -5.41 15.29 5.46
CA LEU A 21 -5.01 14.30 4.46
C LEU A 21 -4.43 13.08 5.16
N ILE A 22 -4.95 11.91 4.81
CA ILE A 22 -4.51 10.61 5.34
C ILE A 22 -4.05 9.77 4.16
N LEU A 23 -2.84 9.23 4.25
CA LEU A 23 -2.18 8.50 3.17
C LEU A 23 -1.92 7.06 3.62
N ILE A 24 -2.58 6.09 2.98
CA ILE A 24 -2.48 4.66 3.31
C ILE A 24 -1.58 3.96 2.30
N HIS A 25 -0.43 3.52 2.79
CA HIS A 25 0.56 2.69 2.09
C HIS A 25 0.35 1.23 2.49
N SER A 26 0.65 0.29 1.61
CA SER A 26 0.45 -1.13 1.94
C SER A 26 1.34 -2.06 1.14
N VAL A 27 1.60 -3.27 1.64
CA VAL A 27 2.37 -4.32 0.92
C VAL A 27 1.50 -5.25 0.07
N GLY A 28 0.22 -4.92 -0.11
CA GLY A 28 -0.73 -5.72 -0.89
C GLY A 28 -1.23 -6.95 -0.14
N ARG A 29 -2.51 -7.29 -0.37
CA ARG A 29 -3.22 -8.42 0.29
C ARG A 29 -3.13 -8.45 1.83
N CYS A 30 -2.85 -7.29 2.43
CA CYS A 30 -2.79 -7.05 3.87
C CYS A 30 -4.02 -6.32 4.43
N GLY A 31 -5.14 -6.30 3.68
CA GLY A 31 -6.40 -5.69 4.15
C GLY A 31 -6.56 -4.20 3.89
N SER A 32 -5.83 -3.62 2.92
CA SER A 32 -5.92 -2.18 2.63
C SER A 32 -7.32 -1.74 2.18
N THR A 33 -8.09 -2.60 1.48
CA THR A 33 -9.50 -2.32 1.15
C THR A 33 -10.37 -2.30 2.40
N LEU A 34 -10.15 -3.20 3.36
CA LEU A 34 -10.87 -3.19 4.64
C LEU A 34 -10.56 -1.89 5.39
N LEU A 35 -9.29 -1.50 5.49
CA LEU A 35 -8.90 -0.25 6.13
C LEU A 35 -9.50 0.97 5.41
N SER A 36 -9.53 0.98 4.08
CA SER A 36 -10.20 2.03 3.31
C SER A 36 -11.69 2.11 3.62
N ASN A 37 -12.37 0.97 3.82
CA ASN A 37 -13.79 0.94 4.23
C ASN A 37 -14.01 1.47 5.65
N VAL A 38 -13.06 1.28 6.58
CA VAL A 38 -13.12 1.89 7.93
C VAL A 38 -13.23 3.41 7.83
N PHE A 39 -12.50 4.04 6.91
CA PHE A 39 -12.61 5.48 6.67
C PHE A 39 -13.84 5.84 5.84
N ASN A 40 -14.16 5.05 4.81
CA ASN A 40 -15.28 5.33 3.90
C ASN A 40 -16.67 5.19 4.56
N ASN A 41 -16.78 4.48 5.68
CA ASN A 41 -18.01 4.41 6.47
C ASN A 41 -18.34 5.71 7.21
N GLN A 42 -17.41 6.68 7.27
CA GLN A 42 -17.62 7.95 7.94
C GLN A 42 -18.28 8.96 7.00
N PRO A 43 -19.37 9.62 7.41
CA PRO A 43 -20.16 10.48 6.52
C PRO A 43 -19.43 11.76 6.09
N ASP A 44 -18.40 12.17 6.84
CA ASP A 44 -17.63 13.38 6.61
C ASP A 44 -16.26 13.11 5.98
N LEU A 45 -15.94 11.86 5.59
CA LEU A 45 -14.67 11.52 4.97
C LEU A 45 -14.85 11.13 3.51
N LEU A 46 -13.88 11.50 2.67
CA LEU A 46 -13.79 10.99 1.30
C LEU A 46 -12.58 10.06 1.18
N SER A 47 -12.83 8.75 1.04
CA SER A 47 -11.78 7.76 0.83
C SER A 47 -11.64 7.39 -0.64
N LEU A 48 -10.53 7.79 -1.26
CA LEU A 48 -10.15 7.46 -2.63
C LEU A 48 -9.31 6.18 -2.64
N SER A 49 -9.74 5.18 -3.40
CA SER A 49 -9.04 3.90 -3.53
C SER A 49 -8.30 3.81 -4.85
N GLU A 50 -6.98 3.63 -4.76
CA GLU A 50 -6.05 3.32 -5.84
C GLU A 50 -6.11 4.26 -7.06
N PRO A 51 -5.96 5.59 -6.88
CA PRO A 51 -5.99 6.46 -8.04
C PRO A 51 -4.82 6.20 -9.00
N ASP A 52 -5.14 5.97 -10.28
CA ASP A 52 -4.18 5.55 -11.31
C ASP A 52 -3.01 6.51 -11.48
N ALA A 53 -3.26 7.81 -11.31
CA ALA A 53 -2.24 8.85 -11.46
C ALA A 53 -0.96 8.58 -10.65
N PHE A 54 -1.06 8.00 -9.45
CA PHE A 54 0.12 7.66 -8.65
C PHE A 54 0.87 6.44 -9.20
N THR A 55 0.17 5.48 -9.80
CA THR A 55 0.79 4.33 -10.47
C THR A 55 1.55 4.78 -11.71
N GLU A 56 0.96 5.69 -12.49
CA GLU A 56 1.62 6.29 -13.66
C GLU A 56 2.88 7.05 -13.26
N LEU A 57 2.83 7.87 -12.20
CA LEU A 57 4.02 8.61 -11.73
C LEU A 57 5.16 7.68 -11.31
N MET A 58 4.86 6.56 -10.65
CA MET A 58 5.87 5.55 -10.32
C MET A 58 6.53 4.98 -11.58
N MET A 59 5.75 4.70 -12.64
CA MET A 59 6.30 4.22 -13.91
C MET A 59 7.20 5.25 -14.59
N GLN A 60 6.91 6.55 -14.41
CA GLN A 60 7.71 7.66 -14.93
C GLN A 60 8.90 8.01 -14.03
N ARG A 61 8.95 7.56 -12.78
CA ARG A 61 10.09 7.78 -11.88
C ARG A 61 11.34 7.12 -12.47
N GLU A 62 12.44 7.85 -12.42
CA GLU A 62 13.76 7.37 -12.81
C GLU A 62 14.40 6.62 -11.63
N LEU A 63 15.03 5.47 -11.88
CA LEU A 63 15.61 4.64 -10.81
C LEU A 63 16.71 5.34 -10.01
N ASN A 64 17.40 6.30 -10.63
CA ASN A 64 18.44 7.13 -9.99
C ASN A 64 17.86 8.37 -9.27
N GLY A 65 16.54 8.57 -9.29
CA GLY A 65 15.86 9.70 -8.68
C GLY A 65 16.07 11.05 -9.36
N ARG A 66 16.64 11.10 -10.58
CA ARG A 66 16.96 12.37 -11.27
C ARG A 66 15.75 13.27 -11.52
N ASN A 67 14.54 12.70 -11.56
CA ASN A 67 13.29 13.43 -11.72
C ASN A 67 12.42 13.46 -10.46
N ASP A 68 12.96 13.09 -9.29
CA ASP A 68 12.18 13.03 -8.05
C ASP A 68 11.52 14.37 -7.70
N ASP A 69 12.18 15.51 -7.93
CA ASP A 69 11.59 16.84 -7.69
C ASP A 69 10.39 17.13 -8.59
N GLU A 70 10.43 16.69 -9.85
CA GLU A 70 9.30 16.81 -10.77
C GLU A 70 8.15 15.90 -10.35
N ILE A 71 8.46 14.64 -9.98
CA ILE A 71 7.48 13.69 -9.48
C ILE A 71 6.82 14.22 -8.20
N VAL A 72 7.56 14.80 -7.26
CA VAL A 72 7.03 15.41 -6.03
C VAL A 72 6.05 16.54 -6.35
N ARG A 73 6.39 17.42 -7.31
CA ARG A 73 5.48 18.49 -7.74
C ARG A 73 4.20 17.95 -8.38
N LEU A 74 4.30 16.89 -9.18
CA LEU A 74 3.14 16.24 -9.78
C LEU A 74 2.28 15.53 -8.74
N ILE A 75 2.89 14.88 -7.73
CA ILE A 75 2.19 14.29 -6.60
C ILE A 75 1.36 15.35 -5.86
N ASP A 76 1.95 16.49 -5.47
CA ASP A 76 1.19 17.57 -4.81
C ASP A 76 0.01 18.02 -5.69
N ALA A 77 0.27 18.28 -6.97
CA ALA A 77 -0.77 18.72 -7.89
C ALA A 77 -1.90 17.70 -8.05
N ILE A 78 -1.58 16.41 -8.15
CA ILE A 78 -2.55 15.32 -8.20
C ILE A 78 -3.36 15.25 -6.91
N ILE A 79 -2.72 15.37 -5.74
CA ILE A 79 -3.40 15.41 -4.46
C ILE A 79 -4.41 16.57 -4.43
N GLN A 80 -4.00 17.80 -4.78
CA GLN A 80 -4.91 18.95 -4.75
C GLN A 80 -6.09 18.79 -5.72
N VAL A 81 -5.85 18.26 -6.92
CA VAL A 81 -6.92 18.03 -7.88
C VAL A 81 -7.86 16.94 -7.40
N GLN A 82 -7.36 15.80 -6.91
CA GLN A 82 -8.22 14.69 -6.48
C GLN A 82 -8.93 14.96 -5.15
N CYS A 83 -8.29 15.67 -4.22
CA CYS A 83 -8.81 16.01 -2.90
C CYS A 83 -9.51 17.36 -2.91
N ARG A 84 -10.55 17.48 -3.74
CA ARG A 84 -11.37 18.70 -3.85
C ARG A 84 -12.81 18.44 -3.40
N PRO A 85 -13.51 19.43 -2.86
CA PRO A 85 -14.94 19.29 -2.59
C PRO A 85 -15.70 19.12 -3.92
N THR A 86 -16.85 18.49 -3.83
CA THR A 86 -17.80 18.40 -4.94
C THR A 86 -19.10 19.07 -4.53
N ASN A 87 -20.00 19.34 -5.48
CA ASN A 87 -21.33 19.86 -5.17
C ASN A 87 -22.15 18.94 -4.24
N GLN A 88 -21.73 17.67 -4.09
CA GLN A 88 -22.42 16.66 -3.28
C GLN A 88 -21.75 16.43 -1.92
N LEU A 89 -20.47 16.76 -1.78
CA LEU A 89 -19.68 16.42 -0.60
C LEU A 89 -18.58 17.45 -0.38
N ASP A 90 -18.57 18.05 0.81
CA ASP A 90 -17.45 18.80 1.36
C ASP A 90 -16.88 18.05 2.57
N PRO A 91 -15.95 17.11 2.36
CA PRO A 91 -15.47 16.23 3.42
C PRO A 91 -14.57 17.01 4.41
N ALA A 92 -14.53 16.58 5.66
CA ALA A 92 -13.62 17.07 6.69
C ALA A 92 -12.18 16.58 6.48
N ALA A 93 -12.02 15.38 5.90
CA ALA A 93 -10.72 14.84 5.52
C ALA A 93 -10.79 14.00 4.25
N TYR A 94 -9.65 13.93 3.56
CA TYR A 94 -9.42 13.04 2.44
C TYR A 94 -8.52 11.88 2.85
N VAL A 95 -8.86 10.69 2.41
CA VAL A 95 -8.06 9.48 2.61
C VAL A 95 -7.68 8.93 1.25
N ILE A 96 -6.39 8.70 1.00
CA ILE A 96 -5.93 8.07 -0.24
C ILE A 96 -5.31 6.74 0.11
N LYS A 97 -5.92 5.66 -0.37
CA LYS A 97 -5.36 4.31 -0.33
C LYS A 97 -4.61 4.03 -1.62
N PHE A 98 -3.29 3.88 -1.55
CA PHE A 98 -2.51 3.56 -2.74
C PHE A 98 -2.54 2.07 -3.09
N ARG A 99 -2.11 1.75 -4.31
CA ARG A 99 -1.77 0.38 -4.69
C ARG A 99 -0.56 -0.09 -3.91
N SER A 100 -0.43 -1.40 -3.74
CA SER A 100 0.62 -2.00 -2.91
C SER A 100 2.03 -1.58 -3.32
N PHE A 101 2.26 -1.49 -4.62
CA PHE A 101 3.58 -1.15 -5.14
C PHE A 101 3.96 0.31 -4.89
N SER A 102 2.99 1.20 -4.62
CA SER A 102 3.27 2.60 -4.32
C SER A 102 3.92 2.80 -2.94
N ALA A 103 4.01 1.76 -2.09
CA ALA A 103 4.77 1.82 -0.85
C ALA A 103 6.25 2.19 -1.07
N VAL A 104 6.81 1.90 -2.25
CA VAL A 104 8.19 2.30 -2.60
C VAL A 104 8.36 3.81 -2.86
N MET A 105 7.26 4.56 -2.90
CA MET A 105 7.22 6.03 -3.08
C MET A 105 6.90 6.81 -1.80
N ILE A 106 6.93 6.18 -0.61
CA ILE A 106 6.63 6.87 0.65
C ILE A 106 7.47 8.14 0.83
N ASP A 107 8.74 8.11 0.42
CA ASP A 107 9.66 9.25 0.45
C ASP A 107 9.15 10.44 -0.37
N LEU A 108 8.69 10.20 -1.61
CA LEU A 108 8.18 11.26 -2.48
C LEU A 108 6.83 11.77 -2.02
N LEU A 109 5.97 10.88 -1.53
CA LEU A 109 4.66 11.23 -0.98
C LEU A 109 4.80 12.10 0.27
N TYR A 110 5.76 11.77 1.15
CA TYR A 110 6.06 12.59 2.32
C TYR A 110 6.67 13.95 1.95
N LYS A 111 7.59 14.00 0.98
CA LYS A 111 8.11 15.28 0.47
C LYS A 111 7.01 16.18 -0.09
N ALA A 112 6.03 15.61 -0.79
CA ALA A 112 4.92 16.36 -1.39
C ALA A 112 3.88 16.81 -0.35
N ALA A 113 3.61 15.98 0.66
CA ALA A 113 2.58 16.24 1.67
C ALA A 113 3.09 15.93 3.09
N PRO A 114 4.08 16.67 3.61
CA PRO A 114 4.67 16.40 4.93
C PRO A 114 3.69 16.64 6.09
N TYR A 115 2.59 17.34 5.82
CA TYR A 115 1.50 17.60 6.77
C TYR A 115 0.49 16.43 6.85
N ALA A 116 0.55 15.45 5.95
CA ALA A 116 -0.38 14.34 5.92
C ALA A 116 -0.10 13.35 7.06
N LYS A 117 -1.13 12.58 7.42
CA LYS A 117 -1.00 11.44 8.34
C LYS A 117 -0.72 10.18 7.54
N HIS A 118 0.45 9.60 7.72
CA HIS A 118 0.89 8.42 6.97
C HIS A 118 0.58 7.15 7.76
N ILE A 119 -0.01 6.15 7.10
CA ILE A 119 -0.33 4.85 7.66
C ILE A 119 0.29 3.78 6.77
N PHE A 120 1.09 2.89 7.34
CA PHE A 120 1.66 1.75 6.64
C PHE A 120 1.01 0.45 7.08
N LEU A 121 0.27 -0.20 6.17
CA LEU A 121 -0.44 -1.44 6.45
C LEU A 121 0.32 -2.66 5.91
N TYR A 122 0.59 -3.61 6.79
CA TYR A 122 1.28 -4.85 6.44
C TYR A 122 0.64 -6.08 7.10
N ARG A 123 1.16 -7.25 6.75
CA ARG A 123 0.67 -8.57 7.19
C ARG A 123 1.86 -9.52 7.26
N ASN A 124 1.74 -10.57 8.08
CA ASN A 124 2.67 -11.71 8.07
C ASN A 124 2.95 -12.18 6.63
N ALA A 125 4.22 -12.44 6.33
CA ALA A 125 4.68 -12.71 4.97
C ALA A 125 4.08 -13.98 4.35
N GLU A 126 4.01 -15.08 5.11
CA GLU A 126 3.43 -16.33 4.62
C GLU A 126 1.94 -16.18 4.36
N ASP A 127 1.26 -15.52 5.28
CA ASP A 127 -0.18 -15.33 5.26
C ASP A 127 -0.61 -14.39 4.12
N GLN A 128 0.21 -13.37 3.86
CA GLN A 128 0.13 -12.52 2.68
C GLN A 128 0.39 -13.32 1.40
N SER A 129 1.45 -14.13 1.36
CA SER A 129 1.84 -14.93 0.19
C SER A 129 0.77 -15.96 -0.18
N ARG A 130 0.16 -16.63 0.81
CA ARG A 130 -0.99 -17.52 0.62
C ARG A 130 -2.19 -16.76 0.05
N SER A 131 -2.40 -15.51 0.46
CA SER A 131 -3.49 -14.66 -0.05
C SER A 131 -3.23 -14.20 -1.49
N ILE A 132 -1.98 -13.86 -1.82
CA ILE A 132 -1.53 -13.54 -3.18
C ILE A 132 -1.69 -14.75 -4.11
N ALA A 133 -1.21 -15.92 -3.69
CA ALA A 133 -1.31 -17.16 -4.46
C ALA A 133 -2.75 -17.35 -4.93
N ARG A 134 -3.69 -17.48 -3.98
CA ARG A 134 -5.13 -17.63 -4.27
C ARG A 134 -5.71 -16.53 -5.17
N ALA A 135 -5.27 -15.28 -5.02
CA ALA A 135 -5.86 -14.14 -5.72
C ALA A 135 -5.35 -13.97 -7.15
N PHE A 136 -4.08 -14.30 -7.42
CA PHE A 136 -3.39 -13.88 -8.64
C PHE A 136 -2.67 -15.02 -9.37
N LYS A 137 -2.92 -16.28 -9.01
CA LYS A 137 -2.31 -17.43 -9.72
C LYS A 137 -0.79 -17.38 -9.72
N ALA A 138 -0.22 -16.87 -8.61
CA ALA A 138 1.22 -16.70 -8.47
C ALA A 138 1.98 -18.03 -8.57
N VAL A 139 1.36 -19.13 -8.15
CA VAL A 139 1.93 -20.48 -8.28
C VAL A 139 1.88 -20.98 -9.72
N GLU A 140 0.76 -20.78 -10.41
CA GLU A 140 0.56 -21.24 -11.79
C GLU A 140 1.35 -20.44 -12.83
N THR A 141 1.64 -19.16 -12.55
CA THR A 141 2.32 -18.25 -13.50
C THR A 141 3.72 -18.76 -13.87
N GLY A 142 4.34 -19.59 -13.01
CA GLY A 142 5.67 -20.14 -13.23
C GLY A 142 6.76 -19.07 -13.30
N SER A 143 7.98 -19.49 -13.62
CA SER A 143 9.10 -18.57 -13.82
C SER A 143 9.15 -18.14 -15.30
N GLN A 144 9.26 -16.83 -15.53
CA GLN A 144 9.35 -16.26 -16.88
C GLN A 144 10.53 -15.30 -16.96
N ALA A 145 11.33 -15.43 -18.03
CA ALA A 145 12.44 -14.52 -18.30
C ALA A 145 11.91 -13.12 -18.59
N LEU A 146 12.46 -12.12 -17.90
CA LEU A 146 12.16 -10.73 -18.15
C LEU A 146 13.15 -10.15 -19.15
N ASP A 147 12.63 -9.60 -20.25
CA ASP A 147 13.44 -8.74 -21.11
C ASP A 147 13.89 -7.47 -20.36
N PRO A 148 14.92 -6.76 -20.86
CA PRO A 148 15.46 -5.59 -20.18
C PRO A 148 14.44 -4.49 -19.88
N ALA A 149 13.47 -4.26 -20.77
CA ALA A 149 12.47 -3.21 -20.59
C ALA A 149 11.48 -3.59 -19.48
N ASN A 150 11.02 -4.84 -19.46
CA ASN A 150 10.16 -5.37 -18.41
C ASN A 150 10.88 -5.43 -17.05
N LEU A 151 12.16 -5.77 -17.02
CA LEU A 151 12.97 -5.73 -15.81
C LEU A 151 13.10 -4.30 -15.28
N GLU A 152 13.44 -3.34 -16.15
CA GLU A 152 13.57 -1.93 -15.78
C GLU A 152 12.27 -1.39 -15.16
N VAL A 153 11.13 -1.68 -15.78
CA VAL A 153 9.82 -1.33 -15.24
C VAL A 153 9.64 -1.95 -13.86
N ARG A 154 9.85 -3.26 -13.69
CA ARG A 154 9.64 -3.95 -12.41
C ARG A 154 10.54 -3.45 -11.28
N LEU A 155 11.77 -3.04 -11.58
CA LEU A 155 12.68 -2.45 -10.59
C LEU A 155 12.11 -1.18 -9.94
N LYS A 156 11.25 -0.44 -10.64
CA LYS A 156 10.57 0.75 -10.09
C LYS A 156 9.54 0.39 -9.02
N PHE A 157 8.90 -0.78 -9.14
CA PHE A 157 7.88 -1.29 -8.22
C PHE A 157 8.49 -2.12 -7.10
N MET A 158 9.63 -2.77 -7.36
CA MET A 158 10.28 -3.74 -6.47
C MET A 158 11.81 -3.54 -6.49
N PRO A 159 12.35 -2.49 -5.84
CA PRO A 159 13.77 -2.18 -5.89
C PRO A 159 14.70 -3.34 -5.48
N LEU A 160 14.26 -4.21 -4.57
CA LEU A 160 15.04 -5.40 -4.18
C LEU A 160 15.26 -6.40 -5.30
N LEU A 161 14.44 -6.38 -6.36
CA LEU A 161 14.64 -7.20 -7.55
C LEU A 161 16.01 -6.95 -8.20
N SER A 162 16.64 -5.78 -7.98
CA SER A 162 17.98 -5.47 -8.48
C SER A 162 19.03 -6.50 -8.04
N GLN A 163 18.91 -7.05 -6.83
CA GLN A 163 19.81 -8.08 -6.28
C GLN A 163 19.62 -9.45 -6.94
N TYR A 164 18.51 -9.62 -7.67
CA TYR A 164 18.11 -10.86 -8.33
C TYR A 164 17.93 -10.67 -9.84
N ALA A 165 18.47 -9.58 -10.41
CA ALA A 165 18.28 -9.20 -11.81
C ALA A 165 18.67 -10.32 -12.78
N ASP A 166 19.82 -10.97 -12.55
CA ASP A 166 20.27 -12.09 -13.38
C ASP A 166 19.28 -13.26 -13.36
N ARG A 167 18.79 -13.62 -12.17
CA ARG A 167 17.79 -14.69 -12.02
C ARG A 167 16.48 -14.32 -12.72
N ALA A 168 16.05 -13.06 -12.60
CA ALA A 168 14.86 -12.53 -13.25
C ALA A 168 14.96 -12.56 -14.77
N SER A 169 16.11 -12.13 -15.33
CA SER A 169 16.36 -12.14 -16.78
C SER A 169 16.51 -13.55 -17.35
N GLN A 170 16.98 -14.52 -16.56
CA GLN A 170 17.06 -15.92 -16.95
C GLN A 170 15.75 -16.69 -16.76
N GLY A 171 14.73 -16.08 -16.13
CA GLY A 171 13.47 -16.74 -15.84
C GLY A 171 13.60 -17.84 -14.79
N THR A 172 14.46 -17.64 -13.79
CA THR A 172 14.69 -18.59 -12.69
C THR A 172 14.15 -18.10 -11.34
N LEU A 173 13.51 -16.93 -11.31
CA LEU A 173 12.70 -16.49 -10.17
C LEU A 173 11.28 -17.02 -10.31
N SER A 174 10.80 -17.71 -9.28
CA SER A 174 9.41 -18.17 -9.21
C SER A 174 8.44 -17.00 -9.08
N GLY A 175 7.18 -17.21 -9.45
CA GLY A 175 6.12 -16.23 -9.18
C GLY A 175 5.97 -15.93 -7.69
N VAL A 176 6.24 -16.89 -6.81
CA VAL A 176 6.20 -16.69 -5.34
C VAL A 176 7.35 -15.79 -4.89
N GLU A 177 8.58 -16.06 -5.34
CA GLU A 177 9.74 -15.22 -5.05
C GLU A 177 9.52 -13.77 -5.53
N MET A 178 8.99 -13.60 -6.75
CA MET A 178 8.68 -12.26 -7.29
C MET A 178 7.69 -11.49 -6.41
N ASN A 179 6.64 -12.16 -5.91
CA ASN A 179 5.69 -11.52 -5.00
C ASN A 179 6.31 -11.20 -3.64
N MET A 180 7.15 -12.10 -3.14
CA MET A 180 7.85 -11.90 -1.88
C MET A 180 8.84 -10.73 -1.95
N LEU A 181 9.53 -10.55 -3.08
CA LEU A 181 10.38 -9.38 -3.33
C LEU A 181 9.58 -8.07 -3.34
N GLY A 182 8.33 -8.09 -3.82
CA GLY A 182 7.41 -6.96 -3.71
C GLY A 182 7.03 -6.64 -2.27
N TRP A 183 6.72 -7.66 -1.47
CA TRP A 183 6.46 -7.50 -0.03
C TRP A 183 7.69 -6.93 0.69
N LEU A 184 8.86 -7.53 0.50
CA LEU A 184 10.12 -7.07 1.11
C LEU A 184 10.46 -5.64 0.71
N SER A 185 10.28 -5.28 -0.57
CA SER A 185 10.54 -3.93 -1.06
C SER A 185 9.67 -2.88 -0.33
N GLY A 186 8.39 -3.20 -0.10
CA GLY A 186 7.48 -2.33 0.65
C GLY A 186 7.87 -2.19 2.12
N ILE A 187 8.16 -3.31 2.80
CA ILE A 187 8.61 -3.28 4.21
C ILE A 187 9.96 -2.56 4.33
N GLN A 188 10.91 -2.82 3.45
CA GLN A 188 12.21 -2.16 3.47
C GLN A 188 12.06 -0.65 3.28
N LYS A 189 11.23 -0.19 2.33
CA LYS A 189 10.97 1.24 2.18
C LYS A 189 10.38 1.85 3.44
N TYR A 190 9.47 1.16 4.12
CA TYR A 190 8.97 1.61 5.42
C TYR A 190 10.11 1.78 6.44
N LEU A 191 10.98 0.77 6.58
CA LEU A 191 12.11 0.81 7.51
C LEU A 191 13.08 1.97 7.21
N GLU A 192 13.39 2.19 5.93
CA GLU A 192 14.22 3.32 5.49
C GLU A 192 13.60 4.66 5.90
N GLN A 193 12.29 4.82 5.72
CA GLN A 193 11.59 6.07 6.06
C GLN A 193 11.43 6.25 7.56
N HIS A 194 11.19 5.17 8.30
CA HIS A 194 11.16 5.21 9.76
C HIS A 194 12.52 5.62 10.33
N ALA A 195 13.61 5.04 9.82
CA ALA A 195 14.97 5.40 10.22
C ALA A 195 15.32 6.85 9.85
N ALA A 196 14.76 7.38 8.76
CA ALA A 196 14.88 8.78 8.36
C ALA A 196 14.00 9.75 9.18
N GLY A 197 13.20 9.25 10.11
CA GLY A 197 12.34 10.06 10.98
C GLY A 197 11.02 10.50 10.34
N THR A 198 10.58 9.88 9.24
CA THR A 198 9.29 10.16 8.62
C THR A 198 8.15 9.76 9.59
N PRO A 199 7.28 10.70 10.02
CA PRO A 199 6.22 10.42 10.99
C PRO A 199 5.13 9.56 10.38
N MET A 200 5.08 8.29 10.76
CA MET A 200 4.15 7.31 10.22
C MET A 200 3.88 6.20 11.23
N ILE A 201 2.62 5.80 11.37
CA ILE A 201 2.26 4.61 12.12
C ILE A 201 2.27 3.37 11.22
N ALA A 202 2.64 2.24 11.79
CA ALA A 202 2.40 0.96 11.15
C ALA A 202 1.17 0.28 11.75
N LEU A 203 0.41 -0.38 10.90
CA LEU A 203 -0.70 -1.23 11.28
C LEU A 203 -0.45 -2.62 10.70
N ARG A 204 -0.61 -3.61 11.54
CA ARG A 204 -0.49 -5.00 11.17
C ARG A 204 -1.89 -5.63 11.07
N TYR A 205 -2.10 -6.41 10.00
CA TYR A 205 -3.40 -6.97 9.67
C TYR A 205 -3.97 -7.84 10.78
N GLU A 206 -3.11 -8.62 11.44
CA GLU A 206 -3.48 -9.53 12.52
C GLU A 206 -4.13 -8.79 13.70
N GLU A 207 -3.57 -7.66 14.12
CA GLU A 207 -4.08 -6.77 15.16
C GLU A 207 -5.35 -6.08 14.68
N MET A 208 -5.38 -5.62 13.42
CA MET A 208 -6.57 -5.01 12.83
C MET A 208 -7.78 -5.94 12.89
N ILE A 209 -7.60 -7.24 12.71
CA ILE A 209 -8.69 -8.22 12.78
C ILE A 209 -9.03 -8.66 14.21
N SER A 210 -8.03 -8.83 15.07
CA SER A 210 -8.23 -9.35 16.43
C SER A 210 -8.68 -8.29 17.43
N GLN A 211 -8.39 -7.01 17.19
CA GLN A 211 -8.61 -5.90 18.13
C GLN A 211 -9.30 -4.70 17.44
N GLN A 212 -10.40 -4.97 16.73
CA GLN A 212 -11.03 -4.05 15.78
C GLN A 212 -11.33 -2.66 16.37
N GLU A 213 -12.04 -2.58 17.49
CA GLU A 213 -12.40 -1.29 18.09
C GLU A 213 -11.16 -0.52 18.58
N ALA A 214 -10.23 -1.21 19.26
CA ALA A 214 -9.01 -0.59 19.78
C ALA A 214 -8.13 -0.05 18.64
N VAL A 215 -8.00 -0.80 17.54
CA VAL A 215 -7.29 -0.36 16.33
C VAL A 215 -8.00 0.83 15.67
N VAL A 216 -9.32 0.79 15.49
CA VAL A 216 -10.08 1.91 14.89
C VAL A 216 -9.91 3.17 15.74
N ARG A 217 -9.97 3.05 17.06
CA ARG A 217 -9.73 4.17 17.98
C ARG A 217 -8.32 4.74 17.82
N ALA A 218 -7.30 3.90 17.87
CA ALA A 218 -5.90 4.33 17.71
C ALA A 218 -5.64 5.00 16.35
N LEU A 219 -6.25 4.49 15.27
CA LEU A 219 -6.16 5.11 13.94
C LEU A 219 -6.83 6.48 13.90
N TYR A 220 -8.01 6.62 14.51
CA TYR A 220 -8.72 7.90 14.54
C TYR A 220 -7.98 8.92 15.40
N ASP A 221 -7.50 8.52 16.58
CA ASP A 221 -6.68 9.39 17.43
C ASP A 221 -5.41 9.85 16.69
N TYR A 222 -4.68 8.94 16.04
CA TYR A 222 -3.49 9.31 15.24
C TYR A 222 -3.81 10.30 14.12
N CYS A 223 -4.94 10.09 13.44
CA CYS A 223 -5.42 10.93 12.34
C CYS A 223 -6.13 12.21 12.79
N ASP A 224 -6.13 12.51 14.09
CA ASP A 224 -6.85 13.64 14.70
C ASP A 224 -8.35 13.63 14.37
N LEU A 225 -8.96 12.46 14.25
CA LEU A 225 -10.39 12.27 14.01
C LEU A 225 -11.14 12.06 15.34
N PRO A 226 -12.40 12.53 15.46
CA PRO A 226 -13.19 12.29 16.66
C PRO A 226 -13.37 10.79 16.95
N THR A 227 -13.19 10.39 18.22
CA THR A 227 -13.38 9.02 18.70
C THR A 227 -14.67 8.85 19.51
N THR A 228 -15.75 9.53 19.08
CA THR A 228 -17.07 9.35 19.71
C THR A 228 -17.58 7.92 19.50
N PRO A 229 -18.41 7.38 20.41
CA PRO A 229 -18.93 6.02 20.30
C PRO A 229 -19.59 5.72 18.94
N GLU A 230 -20.33 6.68 18.38
CA GLU A 230 -21.03 6.55 17.10
C GLU A 230 -20.04 6.42 15.94
N ARG A 231 -18.98 7.24 15.94
CA ARG A 231 -17.94 7.24 14.91
C ARG A 231 -17.15 5.94 14.93
N LEU A 232 -16.80 5.46 16.13
CA LEU A 232 -16.11 4.18 16.29
C LEU A 232 -16.97 3.01 15.83
N ALA A 233 -18.26 3.00 16.19
CA ALA A 233 -19.20 1.97 15.73
C ALA A 233 -19.28 1.92 14.19
N LEU A 234 -19.32 3.08 13.51
CA LEU A 234 -19.30 3.13 12.04
C LEU A 234 -18.00 2.57 11.45
N GLY A 235 -16.84 2.85 12.08
CA GLY A 235 -15.55 2.31 11.66
C GLY A 235 -15.49 0.79 11.83
N VAL A 236 -15.88 0.28 13.01
CA VAL A 236 -15.92 -1.16 13.33
C VAL A 236 -16.90 -1.93 12.44
N LYS A 237 -17.98 -1.29 11.98
CA LYS A 237 -18.93 -1.90 11.03
C LYS A 237 -18.27 -2.38 9.73
N ALA A 238 -17.13 -1.80 9.33
CA ALA A 238 -16.40 -2.25 8.14
C ALA A 238 -15.95 -3.72 8.23
N PHE A 239 -15.77 -4.25 9.45
CA PHE A 239 -15.29 -5.60 9.70
C PHE A 239 -16.38 -6.67 9.61
N GLU A 240 -17.66 -6.28 9.65
CA GLU A 240 -18.81 -7.20 9.60
C GLU A 240 -19.01 -7.81 8.20
N ARG A 241 -18.42 -7.20 7.16
CA ARG A 241 -18.65 -7.57 5.76
C ARG A 241 -17.34 -7.95 5.09
N ASP A 242 -17.42 -8.84 4.11
CA ASP A 242 -16.29 -9.06 3.22
C ASP A 242 -16.05 -7.80 2.39
N SER A 243 -14.93 -7.13 2.66
CA SER A 243 -14.51 -5.92 1.93
C SER A 243 -14.37 -6.12 0.41
N GLN A 244 -14.32 -7.38 -0.06
CA GLN A 244 -14.24 -7.76 -1.47
C GLN A 244 -15.54 -8.41 -1.98
N GLN A 245 -16.63 -8.33 -1.23
CA GLN A 245 -17.93 -8.90 -1.62
C GLN A 245 -18.36 -8.40 -3.00
N GLY A 246 -18.79 -9.33 -3.86
CA GLY A 246 -19.23 -9.02 -5.23
C GLY A 246 -18.09 -8.88 -6.25
N SER A 247 -16.84 -9.07 -5.86
CA SER A 247 -15.69 -9.10 -6.77
C SER A 247 -15.17 -10.52 -7.02
N SER A 248 -14.30 -10.69 -8.02
CA SER A 248 -13.52 -11.92 -8.22
C SER A 248 -12.63 -12.27 -7.01
N LEU A 249 -12.32 -11.29 -6.16
CA LEU A 249 -11.44 -11.44 -4.99
C LEU A 249 -12.20 -11.69 -3.68
N ALA A 250 -13.52 -11.89 -3.74
CA ALA A 250 -14.32 -12.25 -2.57
C ALA A 250 -13.83 -13.54 -1.92
N ARG A 251 -13.88 -13.64 -0.58
CA ARG A 251 -13.42 -14.81 0.19
C ARG A 251 -14.10 -16.11 -0.26
N THR A 252 -15.36 -16.03 -0.66
CA THR A 252 -16.13 -17.17 -1.17
C THR A 252 -15.56 -17.72 -2.47
N ASN A 253 -15.06 -16.85 -3.35
CA ASN A 253 -14.53 -17.21 -4.65
C ASN A 253 -13.09 -17.75 -4.53
N LEU A 254 -12.28 -17.14 -3.66
CA LEU A 254 -10.88 -17.53 -3.45
C LEU A 254 -10.71 -18.88 -2.73
N LYS A 255 -11.71 -19.36 -1.99
CA LYS A 255 -11.65 -20.66 -1.27
C LYS A 255 -11.76 -21.88 -2.20
N GLN A 256 -12.18 -21.70 -3.45
CA GLN A 256 -12.46 -22.80 -4.37
C GLN A 256 -11.25 -23.23 -5.21
N ASP A 257 -10.19 -22.42 -5.27
CA ASP A 257 -9.00 -22.70 -6.06
C ASP A 257 -7.95 -23.50 -5.26
N LYS A 258 -7.98 -24.83 -5.43
CA LYS A 258 -7.04 -25.75 -4.79
C LYS A 258 -5.70 -25.87 -5.54
N GLN A 259 -5.62 -25.49 -6.81
CA GLN A 259 -4.43 -25.68 -7.64
C GLN A 259 -3.34 -24.66 -7.34
N ASN A 260 -3.71 -23.57 -6.69
CA ASN A 260 -2.91 -22.38 -6.54
C ASN A 260 -2.66 -22.05 -5.05
N GLN A 261 -2.40 -23.11 -4.28
CA GLN A 261 -1.98 -23.04 -2.88
C GLN A 261 -0.46 -23.15 -2.81
N LEU A 262 0.15 -22.46 -1.84
CA LEU A 262 1.58 -22.62 -1.57
C LEU A 262 1.87 -24.05 -1.09
N THR A 263 2.91 -24.66 -1.67
CA THR A 263 3.49 -25.93 -1.22
C THR A 263 4.64 -25.68 -0.23
N ASP A 264 5.21 -26.75 0.32
CA ASP A 264 6.36 -26.64 1.23
C ASP A 264 7.59 -26.07 0.51
N GLU A 265 7.80 -26.39 -0.78
CA GLU A 265 8.88 -25.82 -1.58
C GLU A 265 8.72 -24.30 -1.73
N HIS A 266 7.51 -23.81 -1.99
CA HIS A 266 7.25 -22.38 -2.07
C HIS A 266 7.47 -21.66 -0.73
N LEU A 267 7.19 -22.32 0.39
CA LEU A 267 7.48 -21.76 1.72
C LEU A 267 8.99 -21.70 1.97
N GLN A 268 9.74 -22.71 1.53
CA GLN A 268 11.21 -22.69 1.59
C GLN A 268 11.80 -21.53 0.76
N GLU A 269 11.26 -21.25 -0.44
CA GLU A 269 11.65 -20.07 -1.24
C GLU A 269 11.44 -18.77 -0.47
N ILE A 270 10.27 -18.60 0.17
CA ILE A 270 9.96 -17.43 0.99
C ILE A 270 10.92 -17.32 2.18
N HIS A 271 11.16 -18.42 2.88
CA HIS A 271 12.06 -18.46 4.03
C HIS A 271 13.50 -18.18 3.65
N GLN A 272 13.95 -18.63 2.48
CA GLN A 272 15.28 -18.32 1.97
C GLN A 272 15.44 -16.82 1.70
N LEU A 273 14.48 -16.18 1.00
CA LEU A 273 14.52 -14.73 0.77
C LEU A 273 14.50 -13.93 2.08
N LEU A 274 13.74 -14.37 3.08
CA LEU A 274 13.76 -13.77 4.42
C LEU A 274 15.13 -13.96 5.09
N ALA A 275 15.68 -15.17 5.06
CA ALA A 275 16.97 -15.48 5.65
C ALA A 275 18.11 -14.68 5.01
N ASP A 276 18.01 -14.37 3.71
CA ASP A 276 19.00 -13.58 2.97
C ASP A 276 18.87 -12.07 3.24
N HIS A 277 17.65 -11.56 3.45
CA HIS A 277 17.41 -10.14 3.68
C HIS A 277 18.11 -9.64 4.96
N PRO A 278 18.88 -8.53 4.98
CA PRO A 278 19.70 -8.13 6.12
C PRO A 278 18.94 -7.92 7.44
N THR A 279 17.73 -7.35 7.38
CA THR A 279 16.92 -7.00 8.57
C THR A 279 15.68 -7.89 8.77
N ILE A 280 14.89 -8.10 7.73
CA ILE A 280 13.59 -8.79 7.78
C ILE A 280 13.79 -10.31 7.67
N LYS A 281 14.20 -10.94 8.78
CA LYS A 281 14.62 -12.36 8.82
C LYS A 281 13.50 -13.37 9.03
N THR A 282 12.28 -12.93 9.34
CA THR A 282 11.18 -13.81 9.74
C THR A 282 9.87 -13.42 9.09
N ALA A 283 9.00 -14.39 8.82
CA ALA A 283 7.67 -14.12 8.25
C ALA A 283 6.78 -13.27 9.18
N ASP A 284 7.00 -13.39 10.50
CA ASP A 284 6.28 -12.65 11.54
C ASP A 284 6.96 -11.34 11.95
N PHE A 285 7.81 -10.78 11.09
CA PHE A 285 8.55 -9.56 11.42
C PHE A 285 7.61 -8.40 11.76
N ILE A 286 7.77 -7.82 12.96
CA ILE A 286 7.02 -6.64 13.39
C ILE A 286 7.87 -5.40 13.10
N VAL A 287 7.37 -4.53 12.22
CA VAL A 287 8.06 -3.27 11.91
C VAL A 287 7.99 -2.33 13.12
N PRO A 288 9.00 -1.47 13.35
CA PRO A 288 8.93 -0.47 14.41
C PRO A 288 7.74 0.46 14.19
N GLY A 289 7.18 1.06 15.25
CA GLY A 289 6.02 1.94 15.13
C GLY A 289 4.68 1.24 14.84
N THR A 290 4.63 -0.10 14.87
CA THR A 290 3.37 -0.85 14.81
C THR A 290 2.52 -0.56 16.04
N ILE A 291 1.26 -0.15 15.81
CA ILE A 291 0.28 0.07 16.87
C ILE A 291 0.17 -1.19 17.74
N GLN A 292 0.33 -1.00 19.05
CA GLN A 292 0.01 -1.97 20.08
C GLN A 292 -1.28 -1.48 20.75
N PRO A 293 -2.46 -1.99 20.35
CA PRO A 293 -3.70 -1.58 20.99
C PRO A 293 -3.67 -2.10 22.45
N ASN A 294 -3.93 -1.20 23.41
CA ASN A 294 -4.09 -1.53 24.82
C ASN A 294 -5.52 -1.95 25.12
#